data_AF-A0A810DTT7-F1
#
_entry.id   AF-A0A810DTT7-F1
#
_cell.length_a   1.000
_cell.length_b   1.000
_cell.length_c   1.000
_cell.angle_alpha   90.00
_cell.angle_beta   90.00
_cell.angle_gamma   90.00
#
_symmetry.space_group_name_H-M   'P 1'
#
loop_
_entity.id
_entity.type
_entity.pdbx_description
1 polymer ?
#
loop_
_entity_poly.entity_id
_entity_poly.type
_entity_poly.pdbx_seq_one_letter_code
_entity_poly.pdbx_strand_id
1 'polypeptide(L)'
;MGPLYHLTERDERLDALEEAFRLLKPGGTLLAAAISRFGSTLWGLSVYGQKNDILEEQPFMSMIERELADGQHIRPEEYPNFIARAFFHLPNELKEEIEESGFNHLSTAAVEGPVWIVPTLAEKWGNPESRAALLRISSIVEEQESLLGMSPHLLAAAKKRS
;
A
#
# COMPACT_ATOMS: atom_id res chain seq x y z
N MET A 1 -6.01 4.32 -6.35
CA MET A 1 -4.78 4.79 -5.68
C MET A 1 -4.01 5.70 -6.64
N GLY A 2 -3.07 6.53 -6.16
CA GLY A 2 -2.38 7.57 -6.96
C GLY A 2 -1.28 7.02 -7.89
N PRO A 3 -0.65 7.83 -8.75
CA PRO A 3 0.20 7.30 -9.83
C PRO A 3 1.58 6.77 -9.40
N LEU A 4 2.04 7.02 -8.17
CA LEU A 4 3.44 6.80 -7.75
C LEU A 4 3.92 5.36 -7.95
N TYR A 5 3.07 4.36 -7.67
CA TYR A 5 3.44 2.96 -7.84
C TYR A 5 3.61 2.53 -9.31
N HIS A 6 3.23 3.35 -10.29
CA HIS A 6 3.51 3.06 -11.70
C HIS A 6 4.95 3.38 -12.12
N LEU A 7 5.68 4.15 -11.31
CA LEU A 7 7.09 4.49 -11.53
C LEU A 7 7.95 3.42 -10.84
N THR A 8 8.42 2.44 -11.63
CA THR A 8 9.09 1.26 -11.06
C THR A 8 10.53 1.53 -10.66
N GLU A 9 11.17 2.49 -11.33
CA GLU A 9 12.52 2.92 -11.02
C GLU A 9 12.49 3.95 -9.89
N ARG A 10 13.43 3.82 -8.96
CA ARG A 10 13.52 4.71 -7.78
C ARG A 10 13.73 6.16 -8.19
N ASP A 11 14.60 6.39 -9.16
CA ASP A 11 14.94 7.74 -9.62
C ASP A 11 13.71 8.43 -10.25
N GLU A 12 12.89 7.70 -11.02
CA GLU A 12 11.64 8.25 -11.56
C GLU A 12 10.63 8.63 -10.45
N ARG A 13 10.56 7.84 -9.37
CA ARG A 13 9.72 8.18 -8.20
C ARG A 13 10.21 9.44 -7.51
N LEU A 14 11.52 9.58 -7.32
CA LEU A 14 12.11 10.77 -6.72
C LEU A 14 11.90 12.00 -7.61
N ASP A 15 12.13 11.90 -8.91
CA ASP A 15 11.86 12.99 -9.86
C ASP A 15 10.39 13.47 -9.76
N ALA A 16 9.44 12.55 -9.66
CA ALA A 16 8.03 12.89 -9.50
C ALA A 16 7.72 13.58 -8.17
N LEU A 17 8.33 13.13 -7.07
CA LEU A 17 8.17 13.73 -5.75
C LEU A 17 8.85 15.10 -5.66
N GLU A 18 10.05 15.26 -6.20
CA GLU A 18 10.76 16.53 -6.30
C GLU A 18 9.98 17.54 -7.16
N GLU A 19 9.37 17.09 -8.25
CA GLU A 19 8.56 17.97 -9.09
C GLU A 19 7.26 18.39 -8.38
N ALA A 20 6.65 17.47 -7.62
CA ALA A 20 5.57 17.83 -6.71
C ALA A 20 6.04 18.88 -5.69
N PHE A 21 7.22 18.68 -5.07
CA PHE A 21 7.82 19.64 -4.15
C PHE A 21 7.99 21.01 -4.80
N ARG A 22 8.53 21.08 -6.02
CA ARG A 22 8.73 22.33 -6.77
C ARG A 22 7.40 23.08 -6.98
N LEU A 23 6.35 22.36 -7.36
CA LEU A 23 5.02 22.92 -7.69
C LEU A 23 4.20 23.34 -6.46
N LEU A 24 4.37 22.67 -5.33
CA LEU A 24 3.66 22.97 -4.10
C LEU A 24 4.06 24.35 -3.54
N LYS A 25 3.09 25.09 -3.00
CA LYS A 25 3.36 26.33 -2.25
C LYS A 25 4.04 26.01 -0.91
N PRO A 26 4.83 26.92 -0.32
CA PRO A 26 5.37 26.76 1.03
C PRO A 26 4.25 26.37 2.03
N GLY A 27 4.50 25.36 2.86
CA GLY A 27 3.51 24.82 3.80
C GLY A 27 2.39 23.97 3.18
N GLY A 28 2.40 23.75 1.86
CA GLY A 28 1.45 22.88 1.15
C GLY A 28 1.60 21.41 1.54
N THR A 29 0.51 20.66 1.39
CA THR A 29 0.43 19.23 1.76
C THR A 29 0.58 18.34 0.53
N LEU A 30 1.49 17.37 0.62
CA LEU A 30 1.54 16.21 -0.27
C LEU A 30 0.74 15.06 0.36
N LEU A 31 -0.06 14.38 -0.46
CA LEU A 31 -0.62 13.07 -0.15
C LEU A 31 -0.08 12.07 -1.18
N ALA A 32 0.68 11.08 -0.72
CA ALA A 32 1.27 10.05 -1.55
C ALA A 32 0.65 8.69 -1.22
N ALA A 33 0.01 8.08 -2.21
CA ALA A 33 -0.60 6.76 -2.09
C ALA A 33 0.34 5.69 -2.66
N ALA A 34 0.48 4.57 -1.97
CA ALA A 34 1.30 3.45 -2.38
C ALA A 34 0.57 2.12 -2.18
N ILE A 35 1.02 1.10 -2.92
CA ILE A 35 0.65 -0.29 -2.68
C ILE A 35 1.74 -0.87 -1.77
N SER A 36 1.32 -1.62 -0.75
CA SER A 36 2.22 -2.29 0.19
C SER A 36 2.86 -3.52 -0.45
N ARG A 37 4.13 -3.80 -0.15
CA ARG A 37 4.79 -5.06 -0.54
C ARG A 37 4.05 -6.30 -0.08
N PHE A 38 3.27 -6.18 0.99
CA PHE A 38 2.50 -7.28 1.54
C PHE A 38 1.14 -7.48 0.85
N GLY A 39 0.74 -6.60 -0.08
CA GLY A 39 -0.59 -6.57 -0.68
C GLY A 39 -1.00 -7.90 -1.33
N SER A 40 -0.25 -8.38 -2.32
CA SER A 40 -0.55 -9.65 -3.01
C SER A 40 -0.43 -10.85 -2.06
N THR A 41 0.62 -10.85 -1.23
CA THR A 41 0.85 -11.91 -0.23
C THR A 41 -0.35 -12.08 0.70
N LEU A 42 -0.79 -10.99 1.32
CA LEU A 42 -1.92 -11.03 2.23
C LEU A 42 -3.20 -11.38 1.48
N TRP A 43 -3.39 -10.92 0.24
CA TRP A 43 -4.59 -11.26 -0.53
C TRP A 43 -4.67 -12.76 -0.77
N GLY A 44 -3.56 -13.36 -1.21
CA GLY A 44 -3.44 -14.81 -1.38
C GLY A 44 -3.79 -15.56 -0.09
N LEU A 45 -3.19 -15.14 1.04
CA LEU A 45 -3.42 -15.72 2.36
C LEU A 45 -4.86 -15.56 2.88
N SER A 46 -5.52 -14.42 2.60
CA SER A 46 -6.82 -14.07 3.20
C SER A 46 -7.94 -15.06 2.88
N VAL A 47 -7.76 -15.83 1.80
CA VAL A 47 -8.76 -16.74 1.24
C VAL A 47 -8.15 -18.09 0.80
N TYR A 48 -6.90 -18.36 1.18
CA TYR A 48 -6.19 -19.61 0.85
C TYR A 48 -6.90 -20.84 1.42
N GLY A 49 -7.05 -21.91 0.62
CA GLY A 49 -7.78 -23.12 0.97
C GLY A 49 -9.30 -22.96 1.09
N GLN A 50 -9.83 -21.77 0.79
CA GLN A 50 -11.28 -21.50 0.75
C GLN A 50 -11.76 -21.04 -0.62
N LYS A 51 -11.15 -19.98 -1.16
CA LYS A 51 -11.54 -19.40 -2.48
C LYS A 51 -10.43 -19.49 -3.52
N ASN A 52 -9.20 -19.78 -3.12
CA ASN A 52 -8.09 -20.04 -4.03
C ASN A 52 -7.05 -20.95 -3.38
N ASP A 53 -6.22 -21.57 -4.22
CA ASP A 53 -4.98 -22.25 -3.84
C ASP A 53 -3.78 -21.61 -4.58
N ILE A 54 -3.87 -20.30 -4.88
CA ILE A 54 -2.93 -19.60 -5.78
C ILE A 54 -1.49 -19.57 -5.24
N LEU A 55 -1.32 -19.74 -3.93
CA LEU A 55 -0.01 -19.86 -3.29
C LEU A 55 0.74 -21.14 -3.70
N GLU A 56 0.05 -22.15 -4.23
CA GLU A 56 0.66 -23.37 -4.76
C GLU A 56 1.14 -23.18 -6.21
N GLU A 57 0.72 -22.09 -6.87
CA GLU A 57 1.08 -21.78 -8.24
C GLU A 57 2.43 -21.04 -8.29
N GLN A 58 3.41 -21.66 -8.97
CA GLN A 58 4.76 -21.09 -9.10
C GLN A 58 4.81 -19.67 -9.68
N PRO A 59 3.98 -19.29 -10.69
CA PRO A 59 3.97 -17.91 -11.18
C PRO A 59 3.59 -16.89 -10.11
N PHE A 60 2.60 -17.19 -9.27
CA PHE A 60 2.19 -16.31 -8.17
C PHE A 60 3.25 -16.26 -7.08
N MET A 61 3.78 -17.42 -6.68
CA MET A 61 4.83 -17.50 -5.65
C MET A 61 6.07 -16.70 -6.07
N SER A 62 6.53 -16.84 -7.32
CA SER A 62 7.67 -16.08 -7.85
C SER A 62 7.41 -14.57 -7.88
N MET A 63 6.17 -14.15 -8.18
CA MET A 63 5.76 -12.74 -8.15
C MET A 63 5.85 -12.18 -6.74
N ILE A 64 5.25 -12.85 -5.74
CA ILE A 64 5.26 -12.34 -4.36
C ILE A 64 6.64 -12.41 -3.72
N GLU A 65 7.47 -13.41 -4.02
CA GLU A 65 8.86 -13.47 -3.56
C GLU A 65 9.64 -12.25 -4.01
N ARG A 66 9.44 -11.81 -5.25
CA ARG A 66 10.06 -10.59 -5.78
C ARG A 66 9.50 -9.33 -5.13
N GLU A 67 8.17 -9.19 -5.04
CA GLU A 67 7.53 -8.07 -4.34
C GLU A 67 8.07 -7.91 -2.92
N LEU A 68 8.24 -9.01 -2.18
CA LEU A 68 8.77 -9.00 -0.81
C LEU A 68 10.26 -8.63 -0.77
N ALA A 69 11.06 -9.14 -1.73
CA ALA A 69 12.49 -8.91 -1.77
C ALA A 69 12.85 -7.45 -2.13
N ASP A 70 12.25 -6.91 -3.20
CA ASP A 70 12.69 -5.64 -3.80
C ASP A 70 11.54 -4.70 -4.20
N GLY A 71 10.28 -5.05 -3.90
CA GLY A 71 9.12 -4.23 -4.22
C GLY A 71 8.70 -4.26 -5.69
N GLN A 72 9.39 -5.01 -6.55
CA GLN A 72 9.05 -5.05 -7.97
C GLN A 72 7.88 -6.00 -8.23
N HIS A 73 6.73 -5.42 -8.57
CA HIS A 73 5.60 -6.17 -9.08
C HIS A 73 5.71 -6.31 -10.60
N ILE A 74 5.89 -7.55 -11.06
CA ILE A 74 5.76 -7.91 -12.47
C ILE A 74 4.70 -8.98 -12.60
N ARG A 75 3.61 -8.62 -13.27
CA ARG A 75 2.51 -9.53 -13.55
C ARG A 75 2.94 -10.75 -14.38
N PRO A 76 2.66 -11.97 -13.89
CA PRO A 76 2.74 -13.18 -14.70
C PRO A 76 1.71 -13.18 -15.84
N GLU A 77 2.06 -13.77 -16.98
CA GLU A 77 1.18 -13.83 -18.16
C GLU A 77 -0.13 -14.59 -17.86
N GLU A 78 -0.08 -15.54 -16.93
CA GLU A 78 -1.19 -16.36 -16.45
C GLU A 78 -2.26 -15.56 -15.71
N TYR A 79 -1.94 -14.37 -15.21
CA TYR A 79 -2.85 -13.52 -14.44
C TYR A 79 -3.12 -12.17 -15.14
N PRO A 80 -3.77 -12.16 -16.33
CA PRO A 80 -3.94 -10.94 -17.13
C PRO A 80 -4.77 -9.84 -16.42
N ASN A 81 -5.54 -10.21 -15.41
CA ASN A 81 -6.37 -9.30 -14.62
C ASN A 81 -5.63 -8.60 -13.49
N PHE A 82 -4.39 -9.02 -13.18
CA PHE A 82 -3.58 -8.32 -12.19
C PHE A 82 -3.03 -7.01 -12.77
N ILE A 83 -2.63 -6.11 -11.86
CA ILE A 83 -1.93 -4.87 -12.22
C ILE A 83 -0.67 -5.22 -13.01
N ALA A 84 -0.31 -4.46 -14.04
CA ALA A 84 0.74 -4.88 -15.00
C ALA A 84 2.16 -4.83 -14.42
N ARG A 85 2.73 -3.62 -14.28
CA ARG A 85 4.02 -3.39 -13.62
C ARG A 85 3.83 -2.27 -12.61
N ALA A 86 4.38 -2.47 -11.43
CA ALA A 86 4.32 -1.50 -10.35
C ALA A 86 5.48 -1.67 -9.37
N PHE A 87 5.70 -0.65 -8.54
CA PHE A 87 6.55 -0.72 -7.36
C PHE A 87 5.68 -0.71 -6.10
N PHE A 88 5.91 -1.68 -5.22
CA PHE A 88 5.26 -1.82 -3.94
C PHE A 88 6.23 -1.43 -2.83
N HIS A 89 5.78 -0.57 -1.93
CA HIS A 89 6.59 0.02 -0.87
C HIS A 89 6.49 -0.76 0.44
N LEU A 90 7.59 -0.82 1.19
CA LEU A 90 7.48 -0.89 2.65
C LEU A 90 7.06 0.50 3.20
N PRO A 91 6.40 0.55 4.37
CA PRO A 91 6.01 1.84 4.97
C PRO A 91 7.18 2.81 5.18
N ASN A 92 8.36 2.30 5.54
CA ASN A 92 9.56 3.11 5.74
C ASN A 92 10.16 3.59 4.42
N GLU A 93 10.17 2.77 3.36
CA GLU A 93 10.68 3.18 2.04
C GLU A 93 9.86 4.35 1.47
N LEU A 94 8.53 4.32 1.61
CA LEU A 94 7.67 5.42 1.19
C LEU A 94 8.00 6.71 1.96
N LYS A 95 8.23 6.60 3.27
CA LYS A 95 8.64 7.73 4.11
C LYS A 95 9.99 8.29 3.66
N GLU A 96 10.98 7.42 3.46
CA GLU A 96 12.34 7.78 3.07
C GLU A 96 12.37 8.53 1.73
N GLU A 97 11.67 8.03 0.70
CA GLU A 97 11.59 8.70 -0.61
C GLU A 97 10.95 10.10 -0.51
N ILE A 98 9.91 10.24 0.31
CA ILE A 98 9.25 11.54 0.57
C ILE A 98 10.20 12.52 1.27
N GLU A 99 10.93 12.07 2.29
CA GLU A 99 11.88 12.89 3.04
C GLU A 99 13.10 13.29 2.19
N GLU A 100 13.61 12.37 1.37
CA GLU A 100 14.71 12.60 0.42
C GLU A 100 14.35 13.69 -0.60
N SER A 101 13.09 13.71 -1.05
CA SER A 101 12.55 14.72 -1.97
C SER A 101 12.31 16.10 -1.32
N GLY A 102 12.76 16.30 -0.08
CA GLY A 102 12.74 17.58 0.63
C GLY A 102 11.49 17.86 1.47
N PHE A 103 10.49 16.97 1.48
CA PHE A 103 9.33 17.14 2.34
C PHE A 103 9.65 16.89 3.82
N ASN A 104 8.74 17.35 4.70
CA ASN A 104 8.65 16.90 6.08
C ASN A 104 7.51 15.89 6.18
N HIS A 105 7.84 14.61 6.33
CA HIS A 105 6.85 13.55 6.55
C HIS A 105 6.06 13.82 7.84
N LEU A 106 4.75 13.64 7.79
CA LEU A 106 3.86 13.83 8.95
C LEU A 106 3.39 12.50 9.50
N SER A 107 2.81 11.65 8.65
CA SER A 107 2.38 10.30 9.01
C SER A 107 2.22 9.42 7.78
N THR A 108 2.24 8.11 8.01
CA THR A 108 1.82 7.09 7.06
C THR A 108 0.67 6.33 7.69
N ALA A 109 -0.48 6.30 7.03
CA ALA A 109 -1.67 5.60 7.47
C ALA A 109 -1.93 4.36 6.61
N ALA A 110 -2.37 3.29 7.24
CA ALA A 110 -2.99 2.14 6.61
C ALA A 110 -4.38 2.51 6.10
N VAL A 111 -4.64 2.32 4.80
CA VAL A 111 -5.93 2.65 4.19
C VAL A 111 -7.01 1.67 4.66
N GLU A 112 -6.72 0.37 4.66
CA GLU A 112 -7.63 -0.67 5.15
C GLU A 112 -7.26 -1.18 6.55
N GLY A 113 -5.98 -1.13 6.92
CA GLY A 113 -5.47 -1.71 8.17
C GLY A 113 -5.67 -3.23 8.23
N PRO A 114 -5.77 -3.84 9.42
CA PRO A 114 -6.02 -5.27 9.55
C PRO A 114 -7.49 -5.67 9.33
N VAL A 115 -8.39 -4.71 9.07
CA VAL A 115 -9.84 -4.96 9.06
C VAL A 115 -10.29 -5.72 7.81
N TRP A 116 -9.58 -5.60 6.69
CA TRP A 116 -10.02 -6.21 5.44
C TRP A 116 -9.92 -7.74 5.42
N ILE A 117 -9.10 -8.35 6.30
CA ILE A 117 -8.98 -9.82 6.43
C ILE A 117 -10.09 -10.45 7.29
N VAL A 118 -11.09 -9.67 7.72
CA VAL A 118 -12.25 -10.21 8.44
C VAL A 118 -12.95 -11.27 7.57
N PRO A 119 -13.10 -12.54 8.02
CA PRO A 119 -13.57 -13.63 7.17
C PRO A 119 -14.94 -13.40 6.52
N THR A 120 -15.84 -12.71 7.23
CA THR A 120 -17.19 -12.36 6.76
C THR A 120 -17.34 -10.84 6.57
N LEU A 121 -16.30 -10.16 6.09
CA LEU A 121 -16.27 -8.71 5.95
C LEU A 121 -17.52 -8.15 5.26
N ALA A 122 -17.94 -8.73 4.13
CA ALA A 122 -19.11 -8.24 3.39
C ALA A 122 -20.42 -8.30 4.21
N GLU A 123 -20.64 -9.38 4.96
CA GLU A 123 -21.78 -9.53 5.86
C GLU A 123 -21.72 -8.49 6.99
N LYS A 124 -20.56 -8.38 7.66
CA LYS A 124 -20.37 -7.42 8.77
C LYS A 124 -20.43 -5.98 8.31
N TRP A 125 -19.97 -5.67 7.10
CA TRP A 125 -20.06 -4.33 6.54
C TRP A 125 -21.50 -3.92 6.22
N GLY A 126 -22.37 -4.89 5.90
CA GLY A 126 -23.80 -4.66 5.69
C GLY A 126 -24.59 -4.37 6.96
N ASN A 127 -24.09 -4.78 8.14
CA ASN A 127 -24.69 -4.45 9.42
C ASN A 127 -24.10 -3.13 9.98
N PRO A 128 -24.92 -2.09 10.26
CA PRO A 128 -24.43 -0.78 10.69
C PRO A 128 -23.57 -0.80 11.97
N GLU A 129 -23.95 -1.58 12.97
CA GLU A 129 -23.24 -1.66 14.25
C GLU A 129 -21.87 -2.32 14.08
N SER A 130 -21.83 -3.42 13.32
CA SER A 130 -20.60 -4.13 12.99
C SER A 130 -19.67 -3.24 12.16
N ARG A 131 -20.19 -2.58 11.12
CA ARG A 131 -19.42 -1.61 10.32
C ARG A 131 -18.84 -0.50 11.19
N ALA A 132 -19.60 0.05 12.12
CA ALA A 132 -19.11 1.07 13.04
C ALA A 132 -17.96 0.55 13.93
N ALA A 133 -18.05 -0.69 14.42
CA ALA A 133 -16.97 -1.32 15.18
C ALA A 133 -15.71 -1.53 14.33
N LEU A 134 -15.86 -1.97 13.08
CA LEU A 134 -14.74 -2.15 12.13
C LEU A 134 -14.03 -0.83 11.83
N LEU A 135 -14.79 0.23 11.52
CA LEU A 135 -14.25 1.57 11.29
C LEU A 135 -13.56 2.14 12.54
N ARG A 136 -14.14 1.90 13.73
CA ARG A 136 -13.53 2.32 15.00
C ARG A 136 -12.19 1.66 15.22
N ILE A 137 -12.08 0.35 14.98
CA ILE A 137 -10.79 -0.36 15.09
C ILE A 137 -9.81 0.20 14.06
N SER A 138 -10.23 0.35 12.79
CA SER A 138 -9.40 0.93 11.73
C SER A 138 -8.80 2.28 12.15
N SER A 139 -9.62 3.20 12.66
CA SER A 139 -9.16 4.52 13.10
C SER A 139 -8.22 4.47 14.31
N ILE A 140 -8.38 3.51 15.22
CA ILE A 140 -7.46 3.35 16.36
C ILE A 140 -6.07 2.89 15.89
N VAL A 141 -6.02 2.08 14.82
CA VAL A 141 -4.79 1.39 14.40
C VAL A 141 -4.16 1.92 13.12
N GLU A 142 -4.77 2.88 12.44
CA GLU A 142 -4.35 3.30 11.09
C GLU A 142 -2.91 3.83 11.02
N GLU A 143 -2.37 4.43 12.08
CA GLU A 143 -0.98 4.89 12.15
C GLU A 143 -0.07 3.98 13.02
N GLN A 144 -0.56 2.82 13.47
CA GLN A 144 0.24 1.91 14.31
C GLN A 144 1.30 1.20 13.46
N GLU A 145 2.57 1.53 13.69
CA GLU A 145 3.71 1.07 12.88
C GLU A 145 3.75 -0.44 12.69
N SER A 146 3.51 -1.20 13.77
CA SER A 146 3.48 -2.68 13.72
C SER A 146 2.33 -3.27 12.90
N LEU A 147 1.29 -2.48 12.61
CA LEU A 147 0.11 -2.89 11.84
C LEU A 147 0.04 -2.28 10.44
N LEU A 148 0.91 -1.32 10.08
CA LEU A 148 0.97 -0.78 8.72
C LEU A 148 1.22 -1.88 7.69
N GLY A 149 2.02 -2.89 8.05
CA GLY A 149 2.30 -4.05 7.20
C GLY A 149 1.09 -4.95 6.91
N MET A 150 -0.02 -4.81 7.64
CA MET A 150 -1.28 -5.55 7.40
C MET A 150 -2.21 -4.87 6.40
N SER A 151 -1.85 -3.68 5.91
CA SER A 151 -2.64 -2.94 4.94
C SER A 151 -2.14 -3.20 3.52
N PRO A 152 -3.03 -3.53 2.55
CA PRO A 152 -2.66 -3.62 1.13
C PRO A 152 -2.27 -2.26 0.55
N HIS A 153 -2.85 -1.17 1.08
CA HIS A 153 -2.54 0.18 0.64
C HIS A 153 -2.11 1.08 1.80
N LEU A 154 -1.24 2.03 1.46
CA LEU A 154 -0.68 3.03 2.36
C LEU A 154 -0.97 4.43 1.82
N LEU A 155 -1.19 5.37 2.73
CA LEU A 155 -1.30 6.80 2.41
C LEU A 155 -0.36 7.59 3.32
N ALA A 156 0.65 8.22 2.73
CA ALA A 156 1.54 9.13 3.44
C ALA A 156 1.09 10.59 3.26
N ALA A 157 1.15 11.35 4.35
CA ALA A 157 0.96 12.79 4.37
C ALA A 157 2.28 13.48 4.70
N ALA A 158 2.59 14.54 3.97
CA ALA A 158 3.81 15.31 4.18
C ALA A 158 3.59 16.80 3.89
N LYS A 159 4.45 17.66 4.43
CA LYS A 159 4.43 19.11 4.18
C LYS A 159 5.68 19.58 3.47
N LYS A 160 5.50 20.50 2.51
CA LYS A 160 6.61 21.27 1.95
C LYS A 160 7.19 22.15 3.05
N ARG A 161 8.50 22.02 3.29
CA ARG A 161 9.25 22.86 4.21
C ARG A 161 9.13 24.33 3.78
N SER A 162 9.15 25.24 4.75
CA SER A 162 9.04 26.69 4.55
C SER A 162 10.11 27.24 3.62
#